data_AF-A0A7S2DAV5-F1
#
_entry.id   AF-A0A7S2DAV5-F1
#
_cell.length_a   1.000
_cell.length_b   1.000
_cell.length_c   1.000
_cell.angle_alpha   90.00
_cell.angle_beta   90.00
_cell.angle_gamma   90.00
#
_symmetry.space_group_name_H-M   'P 1'
#
loop_
_entity.id
_entity.type
_entity.pdbx_description
1 polymer ?
#
loop_
_entity_poly.entity_id
_entity_poly.type
_entity_poly.pdbx_seq_one_letter_code
_entity_poly.pdbx_strand_id
1 'polypeptide(L)'
;WRDQWYGEAQYGFYDLTITKKSILIESINYDGRVVKKALVHRKAPGAASPPAGQSCATSCGKYVRGKACQCNSKCGRHGNCCADYKAQCLARAHAGDSCASQGCGHYVRGKSCQCNRKCGRHRNCCSDYKATCAR
;
A
#
# COMPACT_ATOMS: atom_id res chain seq x y z
N TRP A 1 37.67 -2.74 -31.96
CA TRP A 1 36.85 -2.44 -30.79
C TRP A 1 35.58 -1.74 -31.25
N ARG A 2 34.56 -2.56 -31.56
CA ARG A 2 33.20 -2.14 -31.90
C ARG A 2 32.47 -2.01 -30.58
N ASP A 3 32.07 -0.80 -30.19
CA ASP A 3 31.05 -0.64 -29.15
C ASP A 3 30.15 0.53 -29.54
N GLN A 4 29.09 0.20 -30.28
CA GLN A 4 27.68 0.56 -30.01
C GLN A 4 27.27 2.03 -29.76
N TRP A 5 28.05 3.02 -30.20
CA TRP A 5 27.68 4.45 -30.12
C TRP A 5 26.83 4.97 -31.31
N TYR A 6 25.90 4.16 -31.85
CA TYR A 6 24.92 4.63 -32.82
C TYR A 6 23.49 4.41 -32.31
N GLY A 7 22.92 5.48 -31.74
CA GLY A 7 21.51 5.82 -31.79
C GLY A 7 20.52 4.80 -31.24
N GLU A 8 20.10 4.99 -29.99
CA GLU A 8 18.73 4.63 -29.61
C GLU A 8 17.76 5.40 -30.54
N ALA A 9 17.30 4.74 -31.62
CA ALA A 9 16.18 5.14 -32.48
C ALA A 9 16.05 6.65 -32.79
N GLN A 10 17.11 7.31 -33.25
CA GLN A 10 17.04 8.72 -33.67
C GLN A 10 16.20 8.93 -34.94
N TYR A 11 16.05 7.91 -35.79
CA TYR A 11 15.19 7.92 -36.98
C TYR A 11 14.60 6.51 -37.21
N GLY A 12 13.29 6.45 -37.44
CA GLY A 12 12.55 5.20 -37.60
C GLY A 12 11.03 5.43 -37.52
N PHE A 13 10.25 4.41 -37.85
CA PHE A 13 8.79 4.45 -37.73
C PHE A 13 8.38 3.81 -36.40
N TYR A 14 7.28 4.27 -35.83
CA TYR A 14 6.67 3.61 -34.68
C TYR A 14 5.40 2.92 -35.11
N ASP A 15 5.29 1.62 -34.80
CA ASP A 15 4.04 0.88 -34.94
C ASP A 15 3.34 0.81 -33.58
N LEU A 16 2.04 1.10 -33.58
CA LEU A 16 1.22 1.19 -32.38
C LEU A 16 0.06 0.21 -32.48
N THR A 17 0.13 -0.87 -31.70
CA THR A 17 -1.00 -1.79 -31.54
C THR A 17 -1.79 -1.42 -30.30
N ILE A 18 -3.00 -0.89 -30.50
CA ILE A 18 -3.89 -0.43 -29.42
C ILE A 18 -4.91 -1.51 -29.07
N THR A 19 -5.00 -1.86 -27.79
CA THR A 19 -6.04 -2.73 -27.24
C THR A 19 -6.83 -2.01 -26.16
N LYS A 20 -7.91 -2.63 -25.67
CA LYS A 20 -8.67 -2.11 -24.51
C LYS A 20 -7.85 -2.00 -23.22
N LYS A 21 -6.69 -2.66 -23.12
CA LYS A 21 -5.89 -2.77 -21.87
C LYS A 21 -4.49 -2.15 -21.97
N SER A 22 -3.93 -2.07 -23.17
CA SER A 22 -2.56 -1.62 -23.39
C SER A 22 -2.33 -1.11 -24.80
N ILE A 23 -1.29 -0.31 -24.94
CA ILE A 23 -0.70 0.12 -26.20
C ILE A 23 0.67 -0.55 -26.29
N LEU A 24 0.89 -1.39 -27.30
CA LEU A 24 2.22 -1.86 -27.66
C LEU A 24 2.83 -0.86 -28.65
N ILE A 25 4.02 -0.37 -28.34
CA ILE A 25 4.79 0.57 -29.16
C ILE A 25 6.03 -0.18 -29.64
N GLU A 26 6.20 -0.30 -30.95
CA GLU A 26 7.37 -0.93 -31.57
C GLU A 26 8.14 0.13 -32.35
N SER A 27 9.41 0.32 -32.01
CA SER A 27 10.33 1.16 -32.78
C SER A 27 10.95 0.32 -33.88
N ILE A 28 10.80 0.77 -35.12
CA ILE A 28 11.25 0.08 -36.33
C ILE A 28 12.31 0.93 -37.02
N ASN A 29 13.47 0.33 -37.28
CA ASN A 29 14.58 1.01 -37.95
C ASN A 29 14.34 1.12 -39.47
N TYR A 30 15.22 1.83 -40.18
CA TYR A 30 15.09 2.06 -41.63
C TYR A 30 15.07 0.76 -42.47
N ASP A 31 15.59 -0.35 -41.94
CA ASP A 31 15.63 -1.67 -42.57
C ASP A 31 14.37 -2.52 -42.29
N GLY A 32 13.36 -1.96 -41.63
CA GLY A 32 12.10 -2.64 -41.29
C GLY A 32 12.18 -3.57 -40.08
N ARG A 33 13.31 -3.61 -39.35
CA ARG A 33 13.45 -4.44 -38.15
C ARG A 33 13.02 -3.69 -36.90
N VAL A 34 12.27 -4.38 -36.03
CA VAL A 34 11.92 -3.87 -34.70
C VAL A 34 13.17 -3.85 -33.83
N VAL A 35 13.54 -2.67 -33.32
CA VAL A 35 14.70 -2.45 -32.46
C VAL A 35 14.34 -2.28 -30.98
N LYS A 36 13.11 -1.88 -30.67
CA LYS A 36 12.65 -1.73 -29.28
C LYS A 36 11.13 -1.91 -29.19
N LYS A 37 10.67 -2.51 -28.10
CA LYS A 37 9.24 -2.60 -27.76
C LYS A 37 8.99 -1.96 -26.40
N ALA A 38 7.90 -1.21 -26.28
CA ALA A 38 7.40 -0.69 -25.02
C ALA A 38 5.92 -1.02 -24.89
N LEU A 39 5.52 -1.57 -23.74
CA LEU A 39 4.12 -1.86 -23.44
C LEU A 39 3.60 -0.83 -22.45
N VAL A 40 2.71 0.03 -22.92
CA VAL A 40 2.06 1.05 -22.10
C VAL A 40 0.71 0.50 -21.65
N HIS A 41 0.59 0.23 -20.36
CA HIS A 41 -0.70 -0.12 -19.76
C HIS A 41 -1.47 1.15 -19.40
N ARG A 42 -2.80 1.11 -19.55
CA ARG A 42 -3.65 2.14 -18.95
C ARG A 42 -3.36 2.15 -17.45
N LYS A 43 -2.98 3.30 -16.90
CA LYS A 43 -2.88 3.50 -15.45
C LYS A 43 -4.21 3.10 -14.84
N ALA A 44 -4.27 1.92 -14.21
CA ALA A 44 -5.47 1.50 -13.52
C ALA A 44 -5.78 2.57 -12.47
N PRO A 45 -7.05 2.95 -12.26
CA PRO A 45 -7.42 3.72 -11.08
C PRO A 45 -7.06 2.86 -9.86
N GLY A 46 -5.86 3.07 -9.30
CA GLY A 46 -5.34 2.30 -8.16
C GLY A 46 -3.97 1.65 -8.32
N ALA A 47 -3.32 1.68 -9.50
CA ALA A 47 -1.96 1.11 -9.68
C ALA A 47 -0.91 2.18 -10.00
N ALA A 48 -0.95 3.31 -9.30
CA ALA A 48 0.25 4.12 -9.14
C ALA A 48 1.06 3.46 -8.01
N SER A 49 2.33 3.14 -8.25
CA SER A 49 3.29 3.07 -7.16
C SER A 49 3.08 4.34 -6.31
N PRO A 50 2.83 4.21 -5.00
CA PRO A 50 2.54 5.38 -4.20
C PRO A 50 3.75 6.32 -4.32
N PRO A 51 3.61 7.58 -4.78
CA PRO A 51 4.69 8.55 -4.71
C PRO A 51 5.26 8.55 -3.29
N ALA A 52 6.58 8.67 -3.17
CA ALA A 52 7.29 8.71 -1.90
C ALA A 52 6.54 9.67 -0.94
N GLY A 53 5.90 9.11 0.09
CA GLY A 53 5.01 9.84 1.00
C GLY A 53 3.58 9.32 1.11
N GLN A 54 3.13 8.40 0.25
CA GLN A 54 1.81 7.75 0.37
C GLN A 54 1.82 6.45 1.20
N SER A 55 2.90 6.18 1.92
CA SER A 55 3.01 5.03 2.84
C SER A 55 2.85 5.46 4.30
N CYS A 56 2.21 4.60 5.07
CA CYS A 56 2.05 4.71 6.51
C CYS A 56 3.18 4.04 7.32
N ALA A 57 4.23 3.52 6.69
CA ALA A 57 5.31 2.80 7.35
C ALA A 57 5.98 3.55 8.53
N THR A 58 5.94 4.88 8.56
CA THR A 58 6.50 5.70 9.66
C THR A 58 5.57 6.79 10.18
N SER A 59 4.36 6.91 9.62
CA SER A 59 3.49 8.09 9.78
C SER A 59 2.19 7.81 10.56
N CYS A 60 2.10 6.67 11.24
CA CYS A 60 0.87 6.26 11.91
C CYS A 60 0.45 7.23 13.03
N GLY A 61 -0.85 7.53 13.08
CA GLY A 61 -1.47 8.32 14.15
C GLY A 61 -1.43 9.84 13.94
N LYS A 62 -0.66 10.37 12.98
CA LYS A 62 -0.57 11.82 12.72
C LYS A 62 -1.27 12.23 11.43
N TYR A 63 -1.93 13.38 11.45
CA TYR A 63 -2.42 14.06 10.25
C TYR A 63 -1.26 14.85 9.63
N VAL A 64 -1.06 14.72 8.32
CA VAL A 64 -0.04 15.47 7.59
C VAL A 64 -0.72 16.27 6.49
N ARG A 65 -0.77 17.59 6.67
CA ARG A 65 -1.36 18.52 5.69
C ARG A 65 -0.62 18.41 4.35
N GLY A 66 -1.36 18.36 3.25
CA GLY A 66 -0.80 18.29 1.89
C GLY A 66 -0.42 16.89 1.40
N LYS A 67 -0.51 15.84 2.24
CA LYS A 67 -0.39 14.46 1.73
C LYS A 67 -1.64 14.04 0.97
N ALA A 68 -1.42 13.31 -0.12
CA ALA A 68 -2.47 12.69 -0.95
C ALA A 68 -3.30 11.65 -0.17
N CYS A 69 -2.75 11.07 0.90
CA CYS A 69 -3.45 10.15 1.79
C CYS A 69 -2.97 10.33 3.25
N GLN A 70 -3.78 9.88 4.20
CA GLN A 70 -3.59 10.07 5.63
C GLN A 70 -3.40 8.74 6.35
N CYS A 71 -2.65 8.79 7.46
CA CYS A 71 -2.34 7.63 8.30
C CYS A 71 -2.84 7.80 9.74
N ASN A 72 -3.78 8.73 9.96
CA ASN A 72 -4.41 8.97 11.25
C ASN A 72 -5.68 8.10 11.41
N SER A 73 -6.19 7.99 12.63
CA SER A 73 -7.41 7.22 12.94
C SER A 73 -8.69 7.78 12.30
N LYS A 74 -8.69 9.03 11.83
CA LYS A 74 -9.84 9.69 11.19
C LYS A 74 -9.88 9.46 9.67
N CYS A 75 -8.82 8.93 9.06
CA CYS A 75 -8.73 8.83 7.60
C CYS A 75 -9.87 7.98 7.00
N GLY A 76 -10.37 6.98 7.74
CA GLY A 76 -11.46 6.13 7.30
C GLY A 76 -12.77 6.89 7.19
N ARG A 77 -13.01 7.86 8.08
CA ARG A 77 -14.17 8.75 8.03
C ARG A 77 -14.10 9.72 6.85
N HIS A 78 -12.90 10.14 6.48
CA HIS A 78 -12.66 11.10 5.40
C HIS A 78 -12.37 10.44 4.04
N GLY A 79 -12.38 9.10 3.96
CA GLY A 79 -12.11 8.38 2.71
C GLY A 79 -10.72 8.60 2.12
N ASN A 80 -9.76 9.07 2.92
CA ASN A 80 -8.43 9.47 2.46
C ASN A 80 -7.30 8.64 3.10
N CYS A 81 -7.57 7.42 3.57
CA CYS A 81 -6.52 6.55 4.10
C CYS A 81 -5.52 6.13 3.02
N CYS A 82 -4.25 6.01 3.38
CA CYS A 82 -3.27 5.39 2.51
C CYS A 82 -3.58 3.90 2.32
N ALA A 83 -3.19 3.35 1.16
CA ALA A 83 -3.48 1.95 0.80
C ALA A 83 -2.90 0.95 1.82
N ASP A 84 -1.74 1.28 2.41
CA ASP A 84 -1.05 0.48 3.40
C ASP A 84 -1.45 0.80 4.85
N TYR A 85 -2.42 1.69 5.09
CA TYR A 85 -2.83 2.11 6.45
C TYR A 85 -3.22 0.91 7.34
N LYS A 86 -3.98 -0.04 6.81
CA LYS A 86 -4.37 -1.24 7.57
C LYS A 86 -3.16 -2.12 7.89
N ALA A 87 -2.29 -2.35 6.90
CA ALA A 87 -1.12 -3.20 7.05
C ALA A 87 -0.03 -2.56 7.95
N GLN A 88 0.12 -1.24 7.92
CA GLN A 88 1.18 -0.55 8.63
C GLN A 88 0.73 0.04 9.96
N CYS A 89 -0.50 0.56 10.09
CA CYS A 89 -0.94 1.21 11.32
C CYS A 89 -1.85 0.34 12.15
N LEU A 90 -2.79 -0.40 11.56
CA LEU A 90 -3.62 -1.32 12.35
C LEU A 90 -2.78 -2.51 12.80
N ALA A 91 -2.02 -3.16 11.90
CA ALA A 91 -1.19 -4.30 12.30
C ALA A 91 -0.12 -3.94 13.35
N ARG A 92 0.50 -2.75 13.27
CA ARG A 92 1.46 -2.29 14.31
C ARG A 92 0.78 -1.84 15.60
N ALA A 93 -0.46 -1.34 15.56
CA ALA A 93 -1.25 -1.15 16.77
C ALA A 93 -1.55 -2.49 17.47
N HIS A 94 -1.62 -3.59 16.72
CA HIS A 94 -1.82 -4.94 17.25
C HIS A 94 -0.52 -5.64 17.67
N ALA A 95 0.66 -5.18 17.22
CA ALA A 95 1.94 -5.87 17.47
C ALA A 95 2.39 -5.85 18.95
N GLY A 96 1.76 -5.05 19.81
CA GLY A 96 2.02 -5.00 21.26
C GLY A 96 0.80 -5.17 22.15
N ASP A 97 -0.39 -5.29 21.56
CA ASP A 97 -1.65 -5.36 22.32
C ASP A 97 -2.05 -6.84 22.49
N SER A 98 -1.41 -7.51 23.45
CA SER A 98 -1.78 -8.84 23.93
C SER A 98 -2.18 -8.77 25.40
N CYS A 99 -2.95 -9.74 25.86
CA CYS A 99 -3.26 -9.89 27.28
C CYS A 99 -2.06 -10.36 28.08
N ALA A 100 -1.12 -11.06 27.45
CA ALA A 100 0.15 -11.43 28.06
C ALA A 100 0.99 -10.20 28.47
N SER A 101 0.94 -9.10 27.70
CA SER A 101 1.66 -7.87 28.01
C SER A 101 0.87 -6.88 28.87
N GLN A 102 -0.46 -6.87 28.75
CA GLN A 102 -1.33 -5.87 29.40
C GLN A 102 -1.95 -6.34 30.73
N GLY A 103 -1.99 -7.66 30.97
CA GLY A 103 -2.69 -8.24 32.11
C GLY A 103 -4.22 -8.29 31.94
N CYS A 104 -4.88 -8.98 32.86
CA CYS A 104 -6.29 -9.31 32.76
C CYS A 104 -7.19 -8.39 33.62
N GLY A 105 -8.46 -8.26 33.22
CA GLY A 105 -9.54 -7.81 34.09
C GLY A 105 -9.94 -6.34 34.01
N HIS A 106 -9.10 -5.46 33.43
CA HIS A 106 -9.38 -4.02 33.36
C HIS A 106 -9.49 -3.50 31.92
N TYR A 107 -10.25 -2.43 31.74
CA TYR A 107 -10.35 -1.73 30.45
C TYR A 107 -9.20 -0.75 30.31
N VAL A 108 -8.48 -0.83 29.19
CA VAL A 108 -7.38 0.08 28.89
C VAL A 108 -7.80 0.98 27.74
N ARG A 109 -7.97 2.27 28.02
CA ARG A 109 -8.41 3.26 27.02
C ARG A 109 -7.35 3.43 25.93
N GLY A 110 -7.78 3.42 24.67
CA GLY A 110 -6.91 3.65 23.52
C GLY A 110 -6.20 2.40 22.98
N LYS A 111 -6.45 1.23 23.58
CA LYS A 111 -5.95 -0.05 23.09
C LYS A 111 -6.81 -0.59 21.97
N SER A 112 -6.16 -1.25 21.01
CA SER A 112 -6.79 -1.81 19.81
C SER A 112 -7.63 -3.05 20.12
N CYS A 113 -7.37 -3.71 21.25
CA CYS A 113 -8.15 -4.79 21.83
C CYS A 113 -8.16 -4.68 23.37
N GLN A 114 -9.00 -5.48 24.03
CA GLN A 114 -9.25 -5.44 25.47
C GLN A 114 -9.08 -6.82 26.10
N CYS A 115 -8.63 -6.81 27.36
CA CYS A 115 -8.40 -8.02 28.17
C CYS A 115 -9.33 -8.09 29.40
N ASN A 116 -10.46 -7.38 29.33
CA ASN A 116 -11.50 -7.42 30.36
C ASN A 116 -12.61 -8.42 30.01
N ARG A 117 -13.39 -8.86 31.00
CA ARG A 117 -14.52 -9.79 30.81
C ARG A 117 -15.63 -9.27 29.88
N LYS A 118 -15.71 -7.96 29.66
CA LYS A 118 -16.71 -7.34 28.78
C LYS A 118 -16.28 -7.35 27.30
N CYS A 119 -15.02 -7.70 26.99
CA CYS A 119 -14.49 -7.62 25.63
C CYS A 119 -15.27 -8.49 24.63
N GLY A 120 -15.82 -9.62 25.10
CA GLY A 120 -16.61 -10.52 24.26
C GLY A 120 -17.91 -9.86 23.80
N ARG A 121 -18.55 -9.09 24.69
CA ARG A 121 -19.76 -8.32 24.39
C ARG A 121 -19.48 -7.19 23.39
N HIS A 122 -18.30 -6.57 23.49
CA HIS A 122 -17.87 -5.48 22.62
C HIS A 122 -17.12 -5.95 21.36
N ARG A 123 -16.93 -7.27 21.19
CA ARG A 123 -16.19 -7.89 20.08
C ARG A 123 -14.81 -7.27 19.85
N ASN A 124 -14.14 -6.91 20.94
CA ASN A 124 -12.82 -6.29 20.92
C ASN A 124 -11.81 -7.01 21.81
N CYS A 125 -12.01 -8.31 22.10
CA CYS A 125 -11.03 -9.10 22.85
C CYS A 125 -9.70 -9.20 22.09
N CYS A 126 -8.58 -9.17 22.81
CA CYS A 126 -7.30 -9.52 22.22
C CYS A 126 -7.29 -11.00 21.79
N SER A 127 -6.48 -11.32 20.78
CA SER A 127 -6.44 -12.67 20.20
C SER A 127 -6.04 -13.75 21.22
N ASP A 128 -5.21 -13.37 22.20
CA ASP A 128 -4.75 -14.24 23.28
C ASP A 128 -5.65 -14.19 24.54
N TYR A 129 -6.75 -13.43 24.55
CA TYR A 129 -7.61 -13.27 25.72
C TYR A 129 -8.09 -14.61 26.30
N LYS A 130 -8.50 -15.55 25.44
CA LYS A 130 -8.95 -16.87 25.89
C LYS A 130 -7.82 -17.70 26.49
N ALA A 131 -6.63 -17.64 25.90
CA ALA A 131 -5.48 -18.39 26.39
C ALA A 131 -4.90 -17.80 27.68
N THR A 132 -4.93 -16.47 27.82
CA THR A 132 -4.27 -15.75 28.91
C THR A 132 -5.20 -15.42 30.08
N CYS A 133 -6.44 -15.02 29.81
CA CYS A 133 -7.34 -14.41 30.81
C CYS A 133 -8.69 -15.13 31.01
N ALA A 134 -9.05 -16.10 30.17
CA ALA A 134 -10.28 -16.88 30.36
C ALA A 134 -10.06 -18.06 31.33
N ARG A 135 -9.61 -17.73 32.54
CA ARG A 135 -9.60 -18.62 33.71
C ARG A 135 -10.76 -18.26 34.66
#